data_AF-T0M863-F1
#
_entry.id   AF-T0M863-F1
#
_cell.length_a   1.000
_cell.length_b   1.000
_cell.length_c   1.000
_cell.angle_alpha   90.00
_cell.angle_beta   90.00
_cell.angle_gamma   90.00
#
_symmetry.space_group_name_H-M   'P 1'
#
loop_
_entity.id
_entity.type
_entity.pdbx_description
1 polymer ?
#
loop_
_entity_poly.entity_id
_entity_poly.type
_entity_poly.pdbx_seq_one_letter_code
_entity_poly.pdbx_strand_id
1 'polypeptide(L)'
;MWLGTPYIKERTDEEKAYFAGKGFNVTGSCGLNKVYALDIADTELDEIRAMIDKNIDSVKNSEIIYISCTAMTTSKILDKLSIIYRKPVISENSAILWKISRITGNPVKIPGLQYI
;
A
#
# COMPACT_ATOMS: atom_id res chain seq x y z
N MET A 1 -6.37 3.02 8.60
CA MET A 1 -5.66 2.65 7.36
C MET A 1 -6.46 1.61 6.60
N TRP A 2 -6.35 1.58 5.27
CA TRP A 2 -6.80 0.48 4.42
C TRP A 2 -5.60 -0.28 3.88
N LEU A 3 -5.65 -1.62 3.84
CA LEU A 3 -4.52 -2.49 3.53
C LEU A 3 -4.70 -3.21 2.18
N GLY A 4 -3.84 -2.90 1.20
CA GLY A 4 -3.73 -3.67 -0.05
C GLY A 4 -2.51 -4.57 -0.01
N THR A 5 -2.64 -5.80 -0.50
CA THR A 5 -1.53 -6.76 -0.56
C THR A 5 -1.58 -7.54 -1.88
N PRO A 6 -0.46 -8.10 -2.37
CA PRO A 6 -0.53 -8.96 -3.54
C PRO A 6 -0.97 -10.40 -3.20
N TYR A 7 -1.02 -10.76 -1.92
CA TYR A 7 -1.09 -12.14 -1.47
C TYR A 7 -2.48 -12.80 -1.57
N ILE A 8 -2.51 -14.10 -1.31
CA ILE A 8 -3.72 -14.86 -0.98
C ILE A 8 -4.38 -14.35 0.30
N LYS A 9 -5.69 -14.60 0.43
CA LYS A 9 -6.53 -14.05 1.49
C LYS A 9 -5.99 -14.36 2.89
N GLU A 10 -5.53 -15.59 3.12
CA GLU A 10 -5.00 -16.03 4.41
C GLU A 10 -3.84 -15.14 4.85
N ARG A 11 -2.91 -14.87 3.94
CA ARG A 11 -1.76 -14.00 4.21
C ARG A 11 -2.15 -12.54 4.36
N THR A 12 -3.11 -12.06 3.56
CA THR A 12 -3.67 -10.71 3.72
C THR A 12 -4.32 -10.53 5.09
N ASP A 13 -5.04 -11.53 5.59
CA ASP A 13 -5.70 -11.51 6.89
C ASP A 13 -4.70 -11.53 8.05
N GLU A 14 -3.59 -12.27 7.92
CA GLU A 14 -2.47 -12.22 8.87
C GLU A 14 -1.90 -10.80 9.00
N GLU A 15 -1.68 -10.10 7.89
CA GLU A 15 -1.16 -8.73 7.92
C GLU A 15 -2.18 -7.73 8.48
N LYS A 16 -3.46 -7.90 8.15
CA LYS A 16 -4.54 -7.13 8.78
C LYS A 16 -4.52 -7.32 10.30
N ALA A 17 -4.42 -8.56 10.77
CA ALA A 17 -4.37 -8.88 12.19
C ALA A 17 -3.11 -8.30 12.85
N TYR A 18 -1.96 -8.36 12.18
CA TYR A 18 -0.72 -7.76 12.65
C TYR A 18 -0.87 -6.24 12.87
N PHE A 19 -1.33 -5.48 11.87
CA PHE A 19 -1.50 -4.04 12.02
C PHE A 19 -2.58 -3.68 13.04
N ALA A 20 -3.69 -4.41 13.09
CA ALA A 20 -4.71 -4.24 14.12
C ALA A 20 -4.13 -4.48 15.53
N GLY A 21 -3.31 -5.53 15.71
CA GLY A 21 -2.62 -5.83 16.96
C GLY A 21 -1.57 -4.79 17.38
N LYS A 22 -1.10 -3.96 16.43
CA LYS A 22 -0.25 -2.78 16.72
C LYS A 22 -1.04 -1.52 17.05
N GLY A 23 -2.38 -1.60 17.13
CA GLY A 23 -3.26 -0.49 17.47
C GLY A 23 -3.71 0.35 16.27
N PHE A 24 -3.45 -0.08 15.03
CA PHE A 24 -3.98 0.60 13.87
C PHE A 24 -5.45 0.27 13.66
N ASN A 25 -6.27 1.29 13.39
CA ASN A 25 -7.65 1.08 12.92
C ASN A 25 -7.61 0.64 11.44
N VAL A 26 -7.71 -0.66 11.17
CA VAL A 26 -7.72 -1.21 9.80
C VAL A 26 -9.16 -1.27 9.28
N THR A 27 -9.51 -0.33 8.40
CA THR A 27 -10.90 -0.15 7.93
C THR A 27 -11.33 -1.17 6.88
N GLY A 28 -10.36 -1.84 6.26
CA GLY A 28 -10.55 -2.87 5.24
C GLY A 28 -9.22 -3.41 4.72
N SER A 29 -9.28 -4.54 4.02
CA SER A 29 -8.13 -5.12 3.35
C SER A 29 -8.53 -5.85 2.07
N CYS A 30 -7.60 -5.96 1.12
CA CYS A 30 -7.77 -6.77 -0.09
C CYS A 30 -6.42 -7.38 -0.54
N GLY A 31 -6.49 -8.62 -1.01
CA GLY A 31 -5.36 -9.35 -1.60
C GLY A 31 -5.59 -9.59 -3.09
N LEU A 32 -4.54 -9.49 -3.92
CA LEU A 32 -4.61 -9.83 -5.35
C LEU A 32 -4.56 -11.34 -5.63
N ASN A 33 -4.45 -12.17 -4.60
CA ASN A 33 -4.44 -13.63 -4.70
C ASN A 33 -3.27 -14.19 -5.53
N LYS A 34 -2.10 -13.54 -5.45
CA LYS A 34 -0.87 -13.98 -6.10
C LYS A 34 -0.03 -14.83 -5.14
N VAL A 35 0.53 -15.92 -5.66
CA VAL A 35 1.32 -16.90 -4.89
C VAL A 35 2.80 -16.80 -5.22
N TYR A 36 3.15 -16.65 -6.50
CA TYR A 36 4.54 -16.65 -6.95
C TYR A 36 5.13 -15.24 -7.00
N ALA A 37 6.40 -15.12 -6.63
CA ALA A 37 7.10 -13.83 -6.59
C ALA A 37 7.15 -13.11 -7.95
N LEU A 38 7.23 -13.85 -9.06
CA LEU A 38 7.18 -13.28 -10.40
C LEU A 38 5.83 -12.63 -10.69
N ASP A 39 4.72 -13.31 -10.38
CA ASP A 39 3.39 -12.74 -10.54
C ASP A 39 3.20 -11.45 -9.71
N ILE A 40 3.77 -11.43 -8.50
CA ILE A 40 3.75 -10.25 -7.62
C ILE A 40 4.55 -9.10 -8.26
N ALA A 41 5.75 -9.38 -8.77
CA ALA A 41 6.61 -8.40 -9.42
C ALA A 41 5.99 -7.82 -10.70
N ASP A 42 5.30 -8.68 -11.47
CA ASP A 42 4.59 -8.36 -12.72
C ASP A 42 3.17 -7.84 -12.47
N THR A 43 2.85 -7.38 -11.26
CA THR A 43 1.55 -6.76 -11.00
C THR A 43 1.38 -5.47 -11.78
N GLU A 44 0.34 -5.44 -12.62
CA GLU A 44 0.03 -4.28 -13.44
C GLU A 44 -0.49 -3.12 -12.58
N LEU A 45 -0.16 -1.90 -13.00
CA LEU A 45 -0.58 -0.69 -12.28
C LEU A 45 -2.11 -0.59 -12.17
N ASP A 46 -2.83 -1.02 -13.19
CA ASP A 46 -4.28 -1.03 -13.20
C ASP A 46 -4.88 -2.10 -12.26
N GLU A 47 -4.18 -3.22 -12.00
CA GLU A 47 -4.61 -4.19 -10.99
C GLU A 47 -4.60 -3.56 -9.58
N ILE A 48 -3.55 -2.81 -9.27
CA ILE A 48 -3.42 -2.09 -7.98
C ILE A 48 -4.57 -1.10 -7.81
N ARG A 49 -4.86 -0.32 -8.85
CA ARG A 49 -5.97 0.64 -8.83
C ARG A 49 -7.32 -0.07 -8.70
N ALA A 50 -7.55 -1.11 -9.51
CA ALA A 50 -8.80 -1.88 -9.48
C ALA A 50 -9.05 -2.51 -8.11
N MET A 51 -8.01 -2.98 -7.42
CA MET A 51 -8.09 -3.49 -6.06
C MET A 51 -8.64 -2.44 -5.08
N ILE A 52 -8.17 -1.18 -5.19
CA ILE A 52 -8.64 -0.08 -4.35
C ILE A 52 -10.07 0.31 -4.73
N ASP A 53 -10.35 0.49 -6.02
CA ASP A 53 -11.64 0.92 -6.54
C ASP A 53 -12.77 -0.08 -6.19
N LYS A 54 -12.49 -1.39 -6.25
CA LYS A 54 -13.43 -2.45 -5.83
C LYS A 54 -13.79 -2.39 -4.35
N ASN A 55 -12.98 -1.73 -3.52
CA ASN A 55 -13.14 -1.67 -2.06
C ASN A 55 -13.41 -0.24 -1.57
N ILE A 56 -13.90 0.64 -2.45
CA ILE A 56 -13.92 2.10 -2.23
C ILE A 56 -14.64 2.52 -0.94
N ASP A 57 -15.67 1.80 -0.50
CA ASP A 57 -16.41 2.17 0.71
C ASP A 57 -15.58 1.99 1.98
N SER A 58 -14.80 0.91 2.07
CA SER A 58 -13.85 0.71 3.18
C SER A 58 -12.64 1.64 3.09
N VAL A 59 -12.24 2.01 1.86
CA VAL A 59 -11.15 2.96 1.59
C VAL A 59 -11.53 4.38 2.00
N LYS A 60 -12.78 4.81 1.76
CA LYS A 60 -13.30 6.13 2.17
C LYS A 60 -13.15 6.35 3.68
N ASN A 61 -13.38 5.31 4.48
CA ASN A 61 -13.27 5.36 5.95
C ASN A 61 -11.83 5.40 6.47
N SER A 62 -10.83 5.15 5.63
CA SER A 62 -9.41 5.19 6.01
C SER A 62 -8.80 6.58 5.89
N GLU A 63 -7.84 6.90 6.75
CA GLU A 63 -6.99 8.09 6.62
C GLU A 63 -5.84 7.90 5.60
N ILE A 64 -5.45 6.65 5.36
CA ILE A 64 -4.31 6.27 4.52
C ILE A 64 -4.56 4.92 3.86
N ILE A 65 -4.10 4.78 2.62
CA ILE A 65 -4.02 3.51 1.90
C ILE A 65 -2.57 3.02 1.99
N TYR A 66 -2.38 1.82 2.52
CA TYR A 66 -1.08 1.16 2.63
C TYR A 66 -1.04 -0.06 1.73
N ILE A 67 -0.02 -0.14 0.90
CA ILE A 67 0.23 -1.23 -0.04
C ILE A 67 1.44 -2.04 0.43
N SER A 68 1.19 -3.26 0.91
CA SER A 68 2.20 -4.17 1.41
C SER A 68 2.93 -4.89 0.27
N CYS A 69 4.13 -5.39 0.56
CA CYS A 69 5.09 -6.10 -0.30
C CYS A 69 6.15 -5.21 -0.96
N THR A 70 7.40 -5.56 -0.70
CA THR A 70 8.59 -4.97 -1.35
C THR A 70 8.80 -5.44 -2.79
N ALA A 71 8.29 -6.62 -3.17
CA ALA A 71 8.42 -7.17 -4.53
C ALA A 71 7.41 -6.57 -5.53
N MET A 72 6.33 -5.94 -5.06
CA MET A 72 5.32 -5.34 -5.94
C MET A 72 5.75 -3.93 -6.37
N THR A 73 5.78 -3.68 -7.68
CA THR A 73 6.23 -2.40 -8.24
C THR A 73 5.15 -1.32 -8.11
N THR A 74 5.23 -0.49 -7.07
CA THR A 74 4.22 0.57 -6.83
C THR A 74 4.69 1.99 -7.17
N SER A 75 6.00 2.23 -7.29
CA SER A 75 6.58 3.58 -7.33
C SER A 75 6.02 4.49 -8.44
N LYS A 76 5.59 3.91 -9.57
CA LYS A 76 5.05 4.62 -10.72
C LYS A 76 3.60 5.10 -10.55
N ILE A 77 2.84 4.59 -9.57
CA ILE A 77 1.40 4.88 -9.44
C ILE A 77 1.03 5.61 -8.16
N LEU A 78 1.83 5.52 -7.08
CA LEU A 78 1.44 6.03 -5.76
C LEU A 78 1.03 7.51 -5.75
N ASP A 79 1.80 8.40 -6.38
CA ASP A 79 1.46 9.83 -6.45
C ASP A 79 0.10 10.08 -7.15
N LYS A 80 -0.16 9.34 -8.24
CA LYS A 80 -1.42 9.42 -8.98
C LYS A 80 -2.59 8.92 -8.12
N LEU A 81 -2.41 7.82 -7.39
CA LEU A 81 -3.45 7.30 -6.49
C LEU A 81 -3.72 8.27 -5.33
N SER A 82 -2.68 8.89 -4.74
CA SER A 82 -2.85 9.90 -3.70
C SER A 82 -3.72 11.08 -4.15
N ILE A 83 -3.53 11.55 -5.39
CA ILE A 83 -4.35 12.61 -5.99
C ILE A 83 -5.80 12.13 -6.20
N ILE A 84 -5.99 10.93 -6.75
CA ILE A 84 -7.32 10.35 -7.05
C ILE A 84 -8.14 10.18 -5.78
N TYR A 85 -7.56 9.57 -4.74
CA TYR A 85 -8.27 9.25 -3.50
C TYR A 85 -8.19 10.36 -2.44
N ARG A 86 -7.47 11.45 -2.73
CA ARG A 86 -7.29 12.62 -1.86
C ARG A 86 -6.81 12.24 -0.45
N LYS A 87 -5.90 11.29 -0.37
CA LYS A 87 -5.27 10.81 0.88
C LYS A 87 -3.93 10.16 0.58
N PRO A 88 -3.01 10.07 1.55
CA PRO A 88 -1.76 9.35 1.35
C PRO A 88 -2.00 7.92 0.83
N VAL A 89 -1.24 7.54 -0.19
CA VAL A 89 -1.11 6.17 -0.67
C VAL A 89 0.35 5.80 -0.60
N ILE A 90 0.72 4.96 0.37
CA ILE A 90 2.11 4.57 0.62
C ILE A 90 2.30 3.09 0.37
N SER A 91 3.50 2.70 -0.06
CA SER A 91 3.90 1.29 -0.04
C SER A 91 4.93 0.98 1.03
N GLU A 92 5.16 -0.30 1.28
CA GLU A 92 6.27 -0.78 2.10
C GLU A 92 7.62 -0.19 1.62
N ASN A 93 7.85 -0.16 0.31
CA ASN A 93 9.04 0.47 -0.28
C ASN A 93 9.11 1.98 0.00
N SER A 94 7.99 2.73 -0.05
CA SER A 94 7.96 4.15 0.34
C SER A 94 8.29 4.35 1.82
N ALA A 95 7.77 3.49 2.71
CA ALA A 95 8.04 3.56 4.15
C ALA A 95 9.51 3.26 4.47
N ILE A 96 10.11 2.27 3.79
CA ILE A 96 11.54 1.96 3.89
C ILE A 96 12.38 3.15 3.43
N LEU A 97 12.06 3.74 2.28
CA LEU A 97 12.79 4.89 1.75
C LEU A 97 12.71 6.10 2.69
N TRP A 98 11.52 6.35 3.27
CA TRP A 98 11.36 7.37 4.31
C TRP A 98 12.27 7.10 5.51
N LYS A 99 12.32 5.86 6.01
CA LYS A 99 13.17 5.48 7.15
C LYS A 99 14.66 5.69 6.83
N ILE A 100 15.10 5.30 5.64
CA ILE A 100 16.49 5.50 5.16
C ILE A 100 16.82 7.00 5.10
N SER A 101 15.93 7.83 4.56
CA SER A 101 16.11 9.29 4.53
C SER A 101 16.30 9.86 5.95
N ARG A 102 15.51 9.39 6.92
CA ARG A 102 15.64 9.81 8.32
C ARG A 102 16.93 9.36 9.00
N ILE A 103 17.41 8.15 8.70
CA ILE A 103 18.66 7.62 9.26
C ILE A 103 19.87 8.37 8.69
N THR A 104 19.87 8.64 7.40
CA THR A 104 21.02 9.24 6.70
C THR A 104 21.06 10.76 6.77
N GLY A 105 19.95 11.40 7.13
CA GLY A 105 19.80 12.86 7.09
C GLY A 105 19.67 13.43 5.68
N ASN A 106 19.63 12.57 4.65
CA ASN A 106 19.50 13.00 3.26
C ASN A 106 18.02 13.05 2.86
N PRO A 107 17.49 14.21 2.44
CA PRO A 107 16.12 14.29 1.95
C PRO A 107 15.98 13.52 0.64
N VAL A 108 14.96 12.67 0.55
CA VAL A 108 14.63 11.90 -0.67
C VAL A 108 13.17 12.13 -1.02
N LYS A 109 12.89 12.23 -2.31
CA LYS A 109 11.53 12.24 -2.85
C LYS A 109 10.88 10.86 -2.63
N ILE A 110 9.85 10.79 -1.79
CA ILE A 110 9.17 9.54 -1.46
C ILE A 110 7.86 9.44 -2.26
N PRO A 111 7.70 8.42 -3.13
CA PRO A 111 6.46 8.20 -3.86
C PRO A 111 5.26 8.06 -2.91
N GLY A 112 4.17 8.76 -3.21
CA GLY A 112 2.92 8.75 -2.45
C GLY A 112 2.81 9.79 -1.35
N LEU A 113 3.92 10.44 -0.96
CA LEU A 113 4.01 11.39 0.16
C LEU A 113 4.35 12.83 -0.24
N GLN A 114 4.33 13.17 -1.53
CA GLN A 114 4.80 14.48 -2.00
C GLN A 114 3.75 15.60 -1.95
N TYR A 115 2.49 15.27 -1.69
CA TYR A 115 1.35 16.19 -1.82
C TYR A 115 0.52 16.28 -0.54
N ILE A 116 1.17 16.11 0.62
CA ILE A 116 0.53 16.03 1.94
C ILE A 116 1.18 17.03 2.88
#